data_AF-A0A9W8CZT8-F1
#
_entry.id   AF-A0A9W8CZT8-F1
#
_cell.length_a   1.000
_cell.length_b   1.000
_cell.length_c   1.000
_cell.angle_alpha   90.00
_cell.angle_beta   90.00
_cell.angle_gamma   90.00
#
_symmetry.space_group_name_H-M   'P 1'
#
loop_
_entity.id
_entity.type
_entity.pdbx_description
1 polymer ?
#
loop_
_entity_poly.entity_id
_entity_poly.type
_entity_poly.pdbx_seq_one_letter_code
_entity_poly.pdbx_strand_id
1 'polypeptide(L)'
;MTPVVISRIVDVINSKDEAALSTMMTPALASMYTSALKQMSESGYDIKIDIKSLSNVKVGGTSIKSGQPKAFDTTVPFETRSQRFSYYGAGPHIIADQKIPLSKDMDVSSELPNFIAIYKQPIRLEFWSTAQARVAISLSQHGKVVDQDEGYMPIVVSMASPTYPQISEAPTILSDGQIMYIGSDPKIPFEWRVSDLFLNITNKEIRAIEKVRVL
;
A
#
# COMPACT_ATOMS: atom_id res chain seq x y z
N MET A 1 0.03 4.99 16.60
CA MET A 1 0.15 5.43 15.20
C MET A 1 -1.12 5.15 14.41
N THR A 2 -1.57 3.90 14.25
CA THR A 2 -2.76 3.56 13.43
C THR A 2 -4.02 4.38 13.75
N PRO A 3 -4.44 4.59 15.02
CA PRO A 3 -5.63 5.41 15.27
C PRO A 3 -5.50 6.87 14.82
N VAL A 4 -4.33 7.46 15.01
CA VAL A 4 -4.01 8.83 14.59
C VAL A 4 -4.06 8.96 13.07
N VAL A 5 -3.47 7.98 12.37
CA VAL A 5 -3.49 7.92 10.90
C VAL A 5 -4.93 7.82 10.39
N ILE A 6 -5.74 6.91 10.94
CA ILE A 6 -7.15 6.75 10.54
C ILE A 6 -7.94 8.06 10.76
N SER A 7 -7.85 8.64 11.96
CA SER A 7 -8.57 9.88 12.29
C SER A 7 -8.22 11.00 11.30
N ARG A 8 -6.92 11.21 11.05
CA ARG A 8 -6.47 12.27 10.17
C ARG A 8 -6.88 12.07 8.71
N ILE A 9 -6.91 10.82 8.22
CA ILE A 9 -7.41 10.52 6.87
C ILE A 9 -8.90 10.86 6.78
N VAL A 10 -9.69 10.49 7.79
CA VAL A 10 -11.13 10.79 7.80
C VAL A 10 -11.37 12.29 7.83
N ASP A 11 -10.60 13.05 8.62
CA ASP A 11 -10.71 14.51 8.65
C ASP A 11 -10.43 15.12 7.26
N VAL A 12 -9.38 14.63 6.58
CA VAL A 12 -8.99 15.08 5.24
C VAL A 12 -10.02 14.68 4.17
N ILE A 13 -10.62 13.49 4.27
CA ILE A 13 -11.69 13.05 3.36
C ILE A 13 -12.92 13.94 3.55
N ASN A 14 -13.33 14.17 4.80
CA ASN A 14 -14.47 15.02 5.13
C ASN A 14 -14.27 16.48 4.69
N SER A 15 -13.05 17.01 4.77
CA SER A 15 -12.73 18.37 4.33
C SER A 15 -12.49 18.49 2.82
N LYS A 16 -12.39 17.37 2.10
CA LYS A 16 -12.05 17.29 0.67
C LYS A 16 -10.73 18.00 0.32
N ASP A 17 -9.77 17.99 1.24
CA ASP A 17 -8.47 18.62 1.05
C ASP A 17 -7.56 17.77 0.16
N GLU A 18 -7.59 18.05 -1.15
CA GLU A 18 -6.80 17.34 -2.16
C GLU A 18 -5.29 17.42 -1.89
N ALA A 19 -4.80 18.55 -1.37
CA ALA A 19 -3.39 18.73 -1.07
C ALA A 19 -2.96 17.83 0.10
N ALA A 20 -3.76 17.77 1.15
CA ALA A 20 -3.53 16.87 2.26
C ALA A 20 -3.61 15.38 1.84
N LEU A 21 -4.57 15.01 0.97
CA LEU A 21 -4.66 13.65 0.42
C LEU A 21 -3.38 13.26 -0.33
N SER A 22 -2.86 14.16 -1.18
CA SER A 22 -1.64 13.93 -1.98
C SER A 22 -0.38 13.73 -1.13
N THR A 23 -0.38 14.27 0.09
CA THR A 23 0.72 14.13 1.05
C THR A 23 0.56 12.85 1.87
N MET A 24 -0.67 12.53 2.30
CA MET A 24 -0.93 11.42 3.21
C MET A 24 -1.04 10.06 2.53
N MET A 25 -1.37 10.01 1.25
CA MET A 25 -1.59 8.78 0.49
C MET A 25 -0.51 8.55 -0.56
N THR A 26 -0.38 7.30 -1.03
CA THR A 26 0.40 7.02 -2.23
C THR A 26 -0.21 7.75 -3.43
N PRO A 27 0.57 8.14 -4.46
CA PRO A 27 0.05 8.91 -5.59
C PRO A 27 -1.16 8.28 -6.29
N ALA A 28 -1.15 6.95 -6.46
CA ALA A 28 -2.27 6.22 -7.04
C ALA A 28 -3.55 6.34 -6.19
N LEU A 29 -3.43 6.15 -4.87
CA LEU A 29 -4.58 6.22 -3.97
C LEU A 29 -5.10 7.66 -3.84
N ALA A 30 -4.20 8.64 -3.73
CA ALA A 30 -4.57 10.05 -3.73
C ALA A 30 -5.36 10.41 -4.99
N SER A 31 -4.87 10.01 -6.17
CA SER A 31 -5.57 10.25 -7.44
C SER A 31 -6.97 9.63 -7.45
N MET A 32 -7.13 8.39 -6.98
CA MET A 32 -8.44 7.73 -6.92
C MET A 32 -9.42 8.47 -5.99
N TYR A 33 -8.99 8.83 -4.78
CA TYR A 33 -9.85 9.55 -3.82
C TYR A 33 -10.20 10.96 -4.32
N THR A 34 -9.23 11.70 -4.85
CA THR A 34 -9.46 13.02 -5.42
C THR A 34 -10.48 12.95 -6.56
N SER A 35 -10.34 12.01 -7.50
CA SER A 35 -11.31 11.82 -8.58
C SER A 35 -12.71 11.47 -8.05
N ALA A 36 -12.81 10.57 -7.08
CA ALA A 36 -14.09 10.18 -6.49
C ALA A 36 -14.78 11.35 -5.77
N LEU A 37 -14.06 12.08 -4.92
CA LEU A 37 -14.60 13.22 -4.17
C LEU A 37 -15.03 14.37 -5.08
N LYS A 38 -14.27 14.61 -6.17
CA LYS A 38 -14.63 15.57 -7.20
C LYS A 38 -15.93 15.18 -7.91
N GLN A 39 -16.02 13.93 -8.37
CA GLN A 39 -17.22 13.43 -9.05
C GLN A 39 -18.46 13.46 -8.14
N MET A 40 -18.31 13.13 -6.85
CA MET A 40 -19.38 13.26 -5.87
C MET A 40 -19.86 14.72 -5.77
N SER A 41 -18.92 15.65 -5.62
CA SER A 41 -19.23 17.07 -5.48
C SER A 41 -19.91 17.65 -6.73
N GLU A 42 -19.44 17.28 -7.92
CA GLU A 42 -20.07 17.65 -9.20
C GLU A 42 -21.50 17.11 -9.33
N SER A 43 -21.75 15.92 -8.78
CA SER A 43 -23.07 15.29 -8.75
C SER A 43 -23.95 15.78 -7.59
N GLY A 44 -23.47 16.77 -6.81
CA GLY A 44 -24.16 17.31 -5.65
C GLY A 44 -24.18 16.41 -4.42
N TYR A 45 -23.43 15.31 -4.43
CA TYR A 45 -23.27 14.42 -3.29
C TYR A 45 -22.16 14.88 -2.35
N ASP A 46 -22.36 14.60 -1.06
CA ASP A 46 -21.36 14.83 -0.02
C ASP A 46 -21.39 13.68 0.99
N ILE A 47 -20.22 13.16 1.33
CA ILE A 47 -20.06 12.09 2.32
C ILE A 47 -19.42 12.66 3.57
N LYS A 48 -19.97 12.27 4.71
CA LYS A 48 -19.39 12.56 6.02
C LYS A 48 -19.20 11.26 6.78
N ILE A 49 -17.98 11.06 7.25
CA ILE A 49 -17.56 9.91 8.02
C ILE A 49 -17.22 10.39 9.44
N ASP A 50 -17.82 9.76 10.44
CA ASP A 50 -17.55 10.03 11.85
C ASP A 50 -17.03 8.76 12.52
N ILE A 51 -15.82 8.83 13.09
CA ILE A 51 -15.22 7.74 13.84
C ILE A 51 -15.49 7.97 15.32
N LYS A 52 -16.48 7.25 15.85
CA LYS A 52 -16.89 7.37 17.25
C LYS A 52 -15.89 6.72 18.21
N SER A 53 -15.28 5.61 17.79
CA SER A 53 -14.23 4.95 18.57
C SER A 53 -13.33 4.07 17.71
N LEU A 54 -12.08 3.91 18.16
CA LEU A 54 -11.10 2.99 17.61
C LEU A 54 -10.57 2.09 18.73
N SER A 55 -10.58 0.79 18.51
CA SER A 55 -10.16 -0.22 19.48
C SER A 55 -9.50 -1.41 18.78
N ASN A 56 -8.96 -2.36 19.56
CA ASN A 56 -8.42 -3.62 19.06
C ASN A 56 -7.40 -3.47 17.92
N VAL A 57 -6.50 -2.47 18.02
CA VAL A 57 -5.45 -2.26 17.03
C VAL A 57 -4.46 -3.43 17.10
N LYS A 58 -4.30 -4.14 15.98
CA LYS A 58 -3.35 -5.23 15.82
C LYS A 58 -2.43 -4.93 14.65
N VAL A 59 -1.12 -5.08 14.86
CA VAL A 59 -0.16 -5.07 13.76
C VAL A 59 -0.33 -6.39 13.01
N GLY A 60 -0.64 -6.30 11.72
CA GLY A 60 -0.78 -7.48 10.88
C GLY A 60 0.56 -7.94 10.30
N GLY A 61 1.51 -7.02 10.12
CA GLY A 61 2.87 -7.35 9.68
C GLY A 61 3.59 -6.22 8.97
N THR A 62 4.78 -6.54 8.50
CA THR A 62 5.64 -5.70 7.65
C THR A 62 6.12 -6.50 6.45
N SER A 63 6.37 -5.82 5.34
CA SER A 63 7.02 -6.43 4.19
C SER A 63 8.01 -5.49 3.52
N ILE A 64 9.00 -6.08 2.85
CA ILE A 64 9.93 -5.38 1.97
C ILE A 64 9.63 -5.88 0.56
N LYS A 65 9.17 -4.99 -0.30
CA LYS A 65 8.92 -5.29 -1.71
C LYS A 65 10.10 -4.87 -2.55
N SER A 66 10.65 -5.78 -3.32
CA SER A 66 11.79 -5.54 -4.20
C SER A 66 11.43 -5.90 -5.64
N GLY A 67 11.68 -5.00 -6.59
CA GLY A 67 11.36 -5.19 -8.00
C GLY A 67 10.84 -3.93 -8.67
N GLN A 68 10.45 -4.05 -9.93
CA GLN A 68 9.89 -2.91 -10.69
C GLN A 68 8.61 -2.38 -10.01
N PRO A 69 8.43 -1.06 -9.82
CA PRO A 69 7.26 -0.51 -9.13
C PRO A 69 5.92 -0.99 -9.69
N LYS A 70 5.84 -1.19 -11.01
CA LYS A 70 4.67 -1.71 -11.73
C LYS A 70 4.25 -3.13 -11.29
N ALA A 71 5.17 -3.92 -10.75
CA ALA A 71 4.85 -5.25 -10.23
C ALA A 71 4.03 -5.20 -8.92
N PHE A 72 4.02 -4.05 -8.25
CA PHE A 72 3.33 -3.80 -7.00
C PHE A 72 2.32 -2.65 -7.08
N ASP A 73 1.95 -2.29 -8.31
CA ASP A 73 0.90 -1.33 -8.61
C ASP A 73 -0.46 -2.02 -8.50
N THR A 74 -1.16 -1.71 -7.43
CA THR A 74 -2.46 -2.27 -7.04
C THR A 74 -3.62 -1.82 -7.90
N THR A 75 -3.45 -0.73 -8.66
CA THR A 75 -4.41 -0.32 -9.68
C THR A 75 -4.45 -1.33 -10.83
N VAL A 76 -3.40 -2.15 -10.99
CA VAL A 76 -3.33 -3.23 -11.96
C VAL A 76 -3.71 -4.56 -11.28
N PRO A 77 -4.73 -5.29 -11.79
CA PRO A 77 -5.12 -6.59 -11.25
C PRO A 77 -3.95 -7.56 -11.16
N PHE A 78 -3.93 -8.39 -10.11
CA PHE A 78 -2.83 -9.34 -9.88
C PHE A 78 -2.63 -10.27 -11.07
N GLU A 79 -3.72 -10.77 -11.66
CA GLU A 79 -3.67 -11.65 -12.82
C GLU A 79 -2.86 -11.01 -13.97
N THR A 80 -3.10 -9.73 -14.25
CA THR A 80 -2.37 -8.96 -15.26
C THR A 80 -0.90 -8.76 -14.88
N ARG A 81 -0.60 -8.46 -13.61
CA ARG A 81 0.79 -8.32 -13.16
C ARG A 81 1.53 -9.66 -13.21
N SER A 82 0.87 -10.76 -12.84
CA SER A 82 1.41 -12.12 -12.83
C SER A 82 1.72 -12.68 -14.22
N GLN A 83 1.14 -12.11 -15.28
CA GLN A 83 1.53 -12.42 -16.66
C GLN A 83 2.92 -11.86 -16.99
N ARG A 84 3.34 -10.77 -16.33
CA ARG A 84 4.59 -10.04 -16.63
C ARG A 84 5.69 -10.25 -15.61
N PHE A 85 5.34 -10.60 -14.38
CA PHE A 85 6.29 -10.73 -13.28
C PHE A 85 6.16 -12.11 -12.62
N SER A 86 7.29 -12.66 -12.21
CA SER A 86 7.39 -13.79 -11.29
C SER A 86 7.59 -13.26 -9.88
N TYR A 87 6.89 -13.85 -8.91
CA TYR A 87 6.94 -13.41 -7.51
C TYR A 87 7.57 -14.48 -6.64
N TYR A 88 8.50 -14.06 -5.77
CA TYR A 88 9.23 -14.92 -4.84
C TYR A 88 9.10 -14.35 -3.42
N GLY A 89 9.13 -15.20 -2.40
CA GLY A 89 9.02 -14.76 -1.01
C GLY A 89 10.04 -15.40 -0.08
N ALA A 90 10.67 -14.56 0.75
CA ALA A 90 11.63 -14.96 1.77
C ALA A 90 11.36 -14.20 3.08
N GLY A 91 10.54 -14.81 3.95
CA GLY A 91 10.11 -14.16 5.20
C GLY A 91 9.29 -12.91 4.89
N PRO A 92 9.66 -11.71 5.40
CA PRO A 92 8.96 -10.46 5.09
C PRO A 92 9.28 -9.91 3.69
N HIS A 93 10.22 -10.51 2.96
CA HIS A 93 10.62 -10.02 1.64
C HIS A 93 9.74 -10.63 0.55
N ILE A 94 9.20 -9.76 -0.32
CA ILE A 94 8.50 -10.13 -1.54
C ILE A 94 9.28 -9.55 -2.70
N ILE A 95 9.71 -10.41 -3.61
CA ILE A 95 10.53 -10.04 -4.77
C ILE A 95 9.70 -10.25 -6.01
N ALA A 96 9.69 -9.28 -6.92
CA ALA A 96 9.07 -9.39 -8.22
C ALA A 96 10.11 -9.20 -9.32
N ASP A 97 10.32 -10.24 -10.10
CA ASP A 97 11.24 -10.23 -11.23
C ASP A 97 10.49 -10.27 -12.55
N GLN A 98 10.99 -9.59 -13.57
CA GLN A 98 10.32 -9.55 -14.87
C GLN A 98 10.47 -10.90 -15.56
N LYS A 99 9.37 -11.48 -16.03
CA LYS A 99 9.43 -12.69 -16.84
C LYS A 99 10.18 -12.39 -18.12
N ILE A 100 11.28 -13.09 -18.33
CA ILE A 100 11.97 -13.10 -19.61
C ILE A 100 11.13 -14.01 -20.54
N PRO A 101 10.66 -13.53 -21.70
CA PRO A 101 10.00 -14.40 -22.66
C PRO A 101 11.04 -15.42 -23.13
N LEU A 102 10.81 -16.69 -22.78
CA LEU A 102 11.65 -17.79 -23.24
C LEU A 102 11.60 -17.82 -24.78
N SER A 103 12.72 -17.54 -25.43
CA SER A 103 12.91 -17.99 -26.80
C SER A 103 12.93 -19.53 -26.76
N LYS A 104 12.41 -20.18 -27.81
CA LYS A 104 12.21 -21.64 -27.86
C LYS A 104 13.48 -22.48 -27.64
N ASP A 105 14.65 -21.86 -27.58
CA ASP A 105 15.97 -22.50 -27.53
C ASP A 105 16.76 -22.18 -26.25
N MET A 106 16.17 -21.50 -25.25
CA MET A 106 16.83 -21.26 -23.97
C MET A 106 16.49 -22.32 -22.93
N ASP A 107 17.50 -23.08 -22.53
CA ASP A 107 17.45 -24.00 -21.41
C ASP A 107 17.22 -23.20 -20.12
N VAL A 108 16.15 -23.55 -19.39
CA VAL A 108 15.71 -22.79 -18.21
C VAL A 108 16.60 -23.18 -17.05
N SER A 109 17.72 -22.49 -16.85
CA SER A 109 18.40 -22.56 -15.56
C SER A 109 17.46 -21.95 -14.53
N SER A 110 16.93 -22.78 -13.63
CA SER A 110 16.11 -22.40 -12.47
C SER A 110 16.95 -21.70 -11.40
N GLU A 111 17.80 -20.76 -11.79
CA GLU A 111 18.53 -19.96 -10.82
C GLU A 111 17.52 -19.06 -10.14
N LEU A 112 17.25 -19.37 -8.87
CA LEU A 112 16.64 -18.44 -7.93
C LEU A 112 17.25 -17.05 -8.18
N PRO A 113 16.44 -15.97 -8.22
CA PRO A 113 16.97 -14.64 -8.45
C PRO A 113 18.15 -14.44 -7.50
N ASN A 114 19.34 -14.22 -8.08
CA ASN A 114 20.57 -14.09 -7.33
C ASN A 114 20.31 -13.03 -6.25
N PHE A 115 20.47 -13.37 -4.96
CA PHE A 115 20.14 -12.44 -3.87
C PHE A 115 20.89 -11.11 -4.00
N ILE A 116 22.04 -11.11 -4.69
CA ILE A 116 22.80 -9.90 -5.07
C ILE A 116 22.00 -8.97 -6.00
N ALA A 117 21.16 -9.51 -6.89
CA ALA A 117 20.30 -8.74 -7.78
C ALA A 117 19.17 -8.01 -7.02
N ILE A 118 18.63 -8.61 -5.95
CA ILE A 118 17.61 -7.98 -5.08
C ILE A 118 18.13 -6.66 -4.51
N TYR A 119 19.40 -6.63 -4.11
CA TYR A 119 20.04 -5.44 -3.57
C TYR A 119 20.17 -4.28 -4.56
N LYS A 120 20.02 -4.55 -5.87
CA LYS A 120 20.07 -3.55 -6.95
C LYS A 120 18.70 -3.24 -7.54
N GLN A 121 17.64 -3.84 -7.02
CA GLN A 121 16.27 -3.60 -7.48
C GLN A 121 15.62 -2.49 -6.64
N PRO A 122 14.66 -1.75 -7.22
CA PRO A 122 13.88 -0.80 -6.46
C PRO A 122 13.18 -1.47 -5.28
N ILE A 123 13.15 -0.81 -4.12
CA ILE A 123 12.52 -1.34 -2.92
C ILE A 123 11.47 -0.41 -2.32
N ARG A 124 10.47 -0.99 -1.67
CA ARG A 124 9.44 -0.29 -0.90
C ARG A 124 9.18 -1.02 0.41
N LEU A 125 9.14 -0.28 1.51
CA LEU A 125 8.77 -0.81 2.82
C LEU A 125 7.25 -0.70 2.99
N GLU A 126 6.64 -1.72 3.57
CA GLU A 126 5.21 -1.74 3.85
C GLU A 126 4.92 -2.21 5.26
N PHE A 127 3.89 -1.62 5.86
CA PHE A 127 3.39 -1.94 7.19
C PHE A 127 1.87 -1.99 7.13
N TRP A 128 1.25 -2.98 7.78
CA TRP A 128 -0.19 -3.01 7.90
C TRP A 128 -0.67 -3.34 9.31
N SER A 129 -1.84 -2.81 9.61
CA SER A 129 -2.51 -2.98 10.89
C SER A 129 -4.02 -3.01 10.69
N THR A 130 -4.71 -3.72 11.56
CA THR A 130 -6.16 -3.76 11.62
C THR A 130 -6.62 -3.07 12.89
N ALA A 131 -7.68 -2.27 12.82
CA ALA A 131 -8.36 -1.71 13.97
C ALA A 131 -9.85 -2.00 13.89
N GLN A 132 -10.53 -2.13 15.02
CA GLN A 132 -11.99 -2.12 15.06
C GLN A 132 -12.46 -0.69 15.26
N ALA A 133 -13.28 -0.19 14.34
CA ALA A 133 -13.86 1.14 14.43
C ALA A 133 -15.37 1.05 14.61
N ARG A 134 -15.92 1.93 15.44
CA ARG A 134 -17.34 2.29 15.37
C ARG A 134 -17.45 3.53 14.48
N VAL A 135 -18.10 3.37 13.33
CA VAL A 135 -18.17 4.40 12.30
C VAL A 135 -19.64 4.75 12.07
N ALA A 136 -19.94 6.03 11.96
CA ALA A 136 -21.17 6.52 11.38
C ALA A 136 -20.86 7.21 10.06
N ILE A 137 -21.59 6.86 9.01
CA ILE A 137 -21.43 7.44 7.68
C ILE A 137 -22.77 8.05 7.29
N SER A 138 -22.73 9.28 6.79
CA SER A 138 -23.91 9.91 6.18
C SER A 138 -23.58 10.34 4.77
N LEU A 139 -24.47 10.00 3.83
CA LEU A 139 -24.46 10.52 2.47
C LEU A 139 -25.55 11.59 2.37
N SER A 140 -25.18 12.76 1.88
CA SER A 140 -26.12 13.82 1.56
C SER A 140 -26.09 14.17 0.08
N GLN A 141 -27.22 14.63 -0.44
CA GLN A 141 -27.35 15.14 -1.79
C GLN A 141 -27.97 16.54 -1.72
N HIS A 142 -27.29 17.53 -2.29
CA HIS A 142 -27.68 18.95 -2.23
C HIS A 142 -27.97 19.43 -0.80
N GLY A 143 -27.16 18.98 0.17
CA GLY A 143 -27.28 19.35 1.59
C GLY A 143 -28.35 18.59 2.38
N LYS A 144 -29.12 17.70 1.74
CA LYS A 144 -30.09 16.84 2.43
C LYS A 144 -29.52 15.44 2.62
N VAL A 145 -29.56 14.90 3.83
CA VAL A 145 -29.17 13.51 4.10
C VAL A 145 -30.12 12.56 3.35
N VAL A 146 -29.56 11.70 2.51
CA VAL A 146 -30.28 10.71 1.71
C VAL A 146 -30.04 9.28 2.20
N ASP A 147 -28.91 9.04 2.87
CA ASP A 147 -28.60 7.74 3.47
C ASP A 147 -27.70 7.94 4.70
N GLN A 148 -27.83 7.04 5.67
CA GLN A 148 -27.02 7.01 6.88
C GLN A 148 -26.89 5.59 7.40
N ASP A 149 -25.69 5.22 7.80
CA ASP A 149 -25.42 3.93 8.42
C ASP A 149 -24.46 4.10 9.60
N GLU A 150 -24.60 3.23 10.58
CA GLU A 150 -23.71 3.18 11.74
C GLU A 150 -23.46 1.73 12.12
N GLY A 151 -22.18 1.40 12.32
CA GLY A 151 -21.82 0.07 12.72
C GLY A 151 -20.41 -0.06 13.22
N TYR A 152 -20.08 -1.28 13.62
CA TYR A 152 -18.72 -1.69 13.89
C TYR A 152 -18.14 -2.33 12.64
N MET A 153 -16.99 -1.82 12.19
CA MET A 153 -16.29 -2.41 11.06
C MET A 153 -14.79 -2.56 11.36
N PRO A 154 -14.14 -3.64 10.88
CA PRO A 154 -12.70 -3.70 10.85
C PRO A 154 -12.18 -2.71 9.79
N ILE A 155 -11.31 -1.79 10.20
CA ILE A 155 -10.55 -0.92 9.30
C ILE A 155 -9.15 -1.51 9.18
N VAL A 156 -8.75 -1.77 7.93
CA VAL A 156 -7.37 -2.12 7.64
C VAL A 156 -6.64 -0.88 7.16
N VAL A 157 -5.50 -0.60 7.78
CA VAL A 157 -4.60 0.48 7.36
C VAL A 157 -3.32 -0.16 6.86
N SER A 158 -3.01 0.09 5.60
CA SER A 158 -1.72 -0.19 5.02
C SER A 158 -0.98 1.11 4.79
N MET A 159 0.31 1.10 5.06
CA MET A 159 1.22 2.21 4.81
C MET A 159 2.41 1.70 4.00
N ALA A 160 2.87 2.53 3.08
CA ALA A 160 4.03 2.28 2.26
C ALA A 160 4.99 3.47 2.32
N SER A 161 6.29 3.18 2.26
CA SER A 161 7.31 4.19 2.00
C SER A 161 7.28 4.64 0.54
N PRO A 162 8.01 5.70 0.16
CA PRO A 162 8.43 5.89 -1.23
C PRO A 162 9.16 4.65 -1.76
N THR A 163 9.25 4.57 -3.08
CA THR A 163 10.09 3.55 -3.71
C THR A 163 11.51 4.08 -3.81
N TYR A 164 12.44 3.37 -3.19
CA TYR A 164 13.87 3.66 -3.25
C TYR A 164 14.50 2.90 -4.42
N PRO A 165 15.51 3.46 -5.12
CA PRO A 165 16.13 2.77 -6.26
C PRO A 165 16.79 1.43 -5.92
N GLN A 166 17.26 1.27 -4.68
CA GLN A 166 17.92 0.06 -4.17
C GLN A 166 17.98 0.09 -2.65
N ILE A 167 18.35 -1.02 -2.00
CA ILE A 167 18.30 -1.12 -0.53
C ILE A 167 19.19 -0.10 0.18
N SER A 168 20.35 0.21 -0.39
CA SER A 168 21.33 1.11 0.22
C SER A 168 20.85 2.56 0.24
N GLU A 169 19.85 2.88 -0.56
CA GLU A 169 19.23 4.20 -0.60
C GLU A 169 17.98 4.27 0.29
N ALA A 170 17.53 3.15 0.84
CA ALA A 170 16.46 3.13 1.81
C ALA A 170 16.99 3.47 3.22
N PRO A 171 16.20 4.21 4.01
CA PRO A 171 16.56 4.54 5.36
C PRO A 171 16.47 3.32 6.28
N THR A 172 17.33 3.31 7.29
CA THR A 172 17.20 2.49 8.48
C THR A 172 16.34 3.25 9.50
N ILE A 173 15.29 2.60 10.00
CA ILE A 173 14.45 3.14 11.07
C ILE A 173 14.92 2.50 12.37
N LEU A 174 15.44 3.31 13.28
CA LEU A 174 15.89 2.88 14.60
C LEU A 174 14.69 2.66 15.53
N SER A 175 14.92 1.95 16.63
CA SER A 175 13.88 1.59 17.61
C SER A 175 13.25 2.79 18.33
N ASP A 176 13.95 3.92 18.38
CA ASP A 176 13.45 5.20 18.89
C ASP A 176 12.70 6.03 17.83
N GLY A 177 12.57 5.50 16.60
CA GLY A 177 11.94 6.17 15.47
C GLY A 177 12.88 7.10 14.70
N GLN A 178 14.17 7.19 15.07
CA GLN A 178 15.14 7.96 14.30
C GLN A 178 15.38 7.32 12.93
N ILE A 179 15.46 8.16 11.90
CA ILE A 179 15.67 7.75 10.52
C ILE A 179 17.12 8.02 10.16
N MET A 180 17.86 6.98 9.82
CA MET A 180 19.25 7.04 9.39
C MET A 180 19.38 6.63 7.93
N TYR A 181 20.15 7.37 7.14
CA TYR A 181 20.48 7.01 5.76
C TYR A 181 21.92 6.50 5.71
N ILE A 182 22.14 5.35 5.07
CA ILE A 182 23.48 4.79 4.91
C ILE A 182 24.06 5.33 3.60
N GLY A 183 24.88 6.41 3.67
CA GLY A 183 25.51 7.02 2.50
C GLY A 183 25.42 8.55 2.47
N SER A 184 25.75 9.17 1.33
CA SER A 184 25.58 10.61 1.07
C SER A 184 24.11 11.03 1.09
N ASP A 185 23.84 12.33 1.29
CA ASP A 185 22.54 12.98 1.51
C ASP A 185 21.30 12.28 0.89
N PRO A 186 20.18 12.21 1.63
CA PRO A 186 18.99 11.51 1.19
C PRO A 186 18.43 12.12 -0.09
N LYS A 187 18.39 11.33 -1.18
CA LYS A 187 17.76 11.74 -2.44
C LYS A 187 16.23 11.72 -2.38
N ILE A 188 15.66 10.84 -1.55
CA ILE A 188 14.21 10.69 -1.35
C ILE A 188 13.94 10.63 0.16
N PRO A 189 13.30 11.66 0.74
CA PRO A 189 12.93 11.64 2.16
C PRO A 189 12.00 10.48 2.50
N PHE A 190 12.17 9.93 3.69
CA PHE A 190 11.28 8.92 4.24
C PHE A 190 9.96 9.52 4.69
N GLU A 191 8.85 8.94 4.21
CA GLU A 191 7.50 9.29 4.63
C GLU A 191 6.62 8.05 4.61
N TRP A 192 5.87 7.80 5.69
CA TRP A 192 4.80 6.80 5.65
C TRP A 192 3.58 7.39 4.96
N ARG A 193 3.12 6.72 3.90
CA ARG A 193 1.90 7.10 3.18
C ARG A 193 0.91 5.97 3.18
N VAL A 194 -0.36 6.29 3.37
CA VAL A 194 -1.46 5.33 3.31
C VAL A 194 -1.52 4.74 1.91
N SER A 195 -1.63 3.42 1.84
CA SER A 195 -1.71 2.67 0.59
C SER A 195 -2.93 1.77 0.57
N ASP A 196 -3.45 1.52 -0.63
CA ASP A 196 -4.67 0.73 -0.90
C ASP A 196 -4.44 -0.79 -0.90
N LEU A 197 -3.27 -1.22 -0.45
CA LEU A 197 -2.71 -2.55 -0.69
C LEU A 197 -3.48 -3.72 -0.09
N PHE A 198 -4.61 -3.47 0.54
CA PHE A 198 -5.47 -4.49 1.13
C PHE A 198 -6.61 -5.00 0.25
N LEU A 199 -6.83 -4.47 -0.95
CA LEU A 199 -7.79 -5.09 -1.88
C LEU A 199 -7.19 -6.20 -2.75
N ASN A 200 -5.85 -6.38 -2.79
CA ASN A 200 -5.23 -7.41 -3.66
C ASN A 200 -4.08 -8.24 -3.07
N ILE A 201 -3.50 -7.92 -1.90
CA ILE A 201 -2.73 -8.92 -1.12
C ILE A 201 -3.74 -9.82 -0.37
N THR A 202 -4.73 -10.33 -1.10
CA THR A 202 -5.51 -11.45 -0.62
C THR A 202 -4.56 -12.64 -0.51
N ASN A 203 -4.90 -13.58 0.36
CA ASN A 203 -4.23 -14.86 0.52
C ASN A 203 -3.78 -15.54 -0.79
N LYS A 204 -4.27 -15.17 -1.99
CA LYS A 204 -3.75 -15.62 -3.30
C LYS A 204 -2.31 -15.20 -3.59
N GLU A 205 -1.87 -13.97 -3.30
CA GLU A 205 -0.47 -13.56 -3.56
C GLU A 205 0.48 -14.31 -2.61
N ILE A 206 0.12 -14.40 -1.33
CA ILE A 206 0.85 -15.18 -0.32
C ILE A 206 0.83 -16.68 -0.66
N ARG A 207 -0.32 -17.25 -1.06
CA ARG A 207 -0.42 -18.67 -1.48
C ARG A 207 0.31 -18.97 -2.80
N ALA A 208 0.38 -18.01 -3.72
CA ALA A 208 1.17 -18.16 -4.95
C ALA A 208 2.66 -18.20 -4.63
N ILE A 209 3.11 -17.39 -3.68
CA ILE A 209 4.47 -17.43 -3.12
C ILE A 209 4.71 -18.76 -2.36
N GLU A 210 3.74 -19.24 -1.57
CA GLU A 210 3.83 -20.54 -0.87
C GLU A 210 3.91 -21.74 -1.81
N LYS A 211 3.28 -21.68 -2.99
CA LYS A 211 3.42 -22.73 -4.02
C LYS A 211 4.85 -22.86 -4.56
N VAL A 212 5.65 -21.79 -4.51
CA VAL A 212 7.06 -21.81 -4.91
C VAL A 212 7.96 -22.34 -3.78
N ARG A 213 7.44 -22.44 -2.53
CA ARG A 213 8.18 -22.90 -1.35
C ARG A 213 8.29 -24.43 -1.20
N VAL A 214 7.75 -25.21 -2.14
CA VAL A 214 7.88 -26.67 -2.14
C VAL A 214 8.58 -27.09 -3.43
N LEU A 215 9.89 -26.89 -3.51
CA LEU A 215 10.87 -27.66 -4.28
C LEU A 215 12.28 -27.36 -3.75
#